data_AF-A0A934UUD9-F1
#
_entry.id   AF-A0A934UUD9-F1
#
_cell.length_a   1.000
_cell.length_b   1.000
_cell.length_c   1.000
_cell.angle_alpha   90.00
_cell.angle_beta   90.00
_cell.angle_gamma   90.00
#
_symmetry.space_group_name_H-M   'P 1'
#
loop_
_entity.id
_entity.type
_entity.pdbx_description
1 polymer ?
#
loop_
_entity_poly.entity_id
_entity_poly.type
_entity_poly.pdbx_seq_one_letter_code
_entity_poly.pdbx_strand_id
1 'polypeptide(L)'
;MIDWMAFLIVFGTALASAGIVVALYSLGIRFLAMPAPPVRRADGTFEPNGPSRDDEDDDVDDLGRPRWATAAANVCFGLSALCVLVGIYLIVPALHPW
;
A
#
# COMPACT_ATOMS: atom_id res chain seq x y z
N MET A 1 16.73 36.66 -12.79
CA MET A 1 15.31 36.52 -13.17
C MET A 1 14.77 35.33 -12.39
N ILE A 2 13.63 35.47 -11.71
CA ILE A 2 13.05 34.36 -10.94
C ILE A 2 12.66 33.24 -11.89
N ASP A 3 13.09 32.02 -11.61
CA ASP A 3 12.68 30.85 -12.37
C ASP A 3 11.32 30.35 -11.85
N TRP A 4 10.26 30.88 -12.46
CA TRP A 4 8.89 30.48 -12.14
C TRP A 4 8.60 29.01 -12.48
N MET A 5 9.34 28.41 -13.44
CA MET A 5 9.14 27.02 -13.83
C MET A 5 9.62 26.04 -12.76
N ALA A 6 10.73 26.35 -12.08
CA ALA A 6 11.23 25.53 -10.97
C ALA A 6 10.18 25.36 -9.86
N PHE A 7 9.46 26.42 -9.50
CA PHE A 7 8.40 26.34 -8.47
C PHE A 7 7.23 25.44 -8.90
N LEU A 8 6.81 25.53 -10.17
CA LEU A 8 5.73 24.69 -10.70
C LEU A 8 6.11 23.21 -10.74
N ILE A 9 7.37 22.90 -11.08
CA ILE A 9 7.89 21.53 -11.11
C ILE A 9 7.89 20.94 -9.70
N VAL A 10 8.42 21.66 -8.71
CA VAL A 10 8.43 21.18 -7.32
C VAL A 10 7.01 20.98 -6.80
N PHE A 11 6.12 21.93 -7.04
CA PHE A 11 4.71 21.83 -6.66
C PHE A 11 4.04 20.60 -7.28
N GLY A 12 4.15 20.42 -8.60
CA GLY A 12 3.54 19.31 -9.31
C GLY A 12 4.11 17.96 -8.89
N THR A 13 5.43 17.88 -8.73
CA THR A 13 6.14 16.65 -8.33
C THR A 13 5.77 16.25 -6.90
N ALA A 14 5.74 17.20 -5.97
CA ALA A 14 5.36 16.96 -4.59
C ALA A 14 3.90 16.53 -4.47
N LEU A 15 2.99 17.21 -5.17
CA LEU A 15 1.56 16.90 -5.14
C LEU A 15 1.28 15.51 -5.73
N ALA A 16 1.88 15.18 -6.88
CA ALA A 16 1.74 13.88 -7.52
C ALA A 16 2.34 12.76 -6.66
N SER A 17 3.56 12.95 -6.14
CA SER A 17 4.22 11.96 -5.28
C SER A 17 3.42 11.69 -4.02
N ALA A 18 2.96 12.74 -3.33
CA ALA A 18 2.13 12.60 -2.13
C ALA A 18 0.84 11.81 -2.42
N GLY A 19 0.12 12.16 -3.48
CA GLY A 19 -1.11 11.47 -3.87
C GLY A 19 -0.88 9.98 -4.16
N ILE A 20 0.17 9.66 -4.92
CA ILE A 20 0.51 8.27 -5.27
C ILE A 20 0.91 7.48 -4.02
N VAL A 21 1.78 8.03 -3.18
CA VAL A 21 2.26 7.38 -1.95
C VAL A 21 1.11 7.08 -0.99
N VAL A 22 0.22 8.04 -0.77
CA VAL A 22 -0.95 7.86 0.11
C VAL A 22 -1.87 6.78 -0.46
N ALA A 23 -2.17 6.83 -1.76
CA ALA A 23 -3.03 5.82 -2.39
C ALA A 23 -2.44 4.41 -2.33
N LEU A 24 -1.15 4.24 -2.65
CA LEU A 24 -0.46 2.96 -2.57
C LEU A 24 -0.38 2.44 -1.14
N TYR A 25 -0.09 3.31 -0.17
CA TYR A 25 -0.01 2.91 1.23
C TYR A 25 -1.38 2.48 1.75
N SER A 26 -2.44 3.26 1.50
CA SER A 26 -3.82 2.89 1.85
C SER A 26 -4.26 1.59 1.17
N LEU A 27 -3.90 1.38 -0.10
CA LEU A 27 -4.19 0.13 -0.82
C LEU A 27 -3.44 -1.06 -0.21
N GLY A 28 -2.18 -0.86 0.20
CA GLY A 28 -1.37 -1.88 0.89
C GLY A 28 -2.00 -2.31 2.21
N ILE A 29 -2.45 -1.37 3.04
CA ILE A 29 -3.20 -1.66 4.27
C ILE A 29 -4.56 -2.32 3.98
N ARG A 30 -5.19 -2.01 2.85
CA ARG A 30 -6.45 -2.67 2.46
C ARG A 30 -6.22 -4.13 2.05
N PHE A 31 -5.13 -4.44 1.37
CA PHE A 31 -4.71 -5.83 1.16
C PHE A 31 -4.31 -6.48 2.49
N LEU A 32 -3.62 -5.75 3.38
CA LEU A 32 -3.53 -5.90 4.85
C LEU A 32 -4.71 -6.64 5.46
N ALA A 33 -5.87 -6.02 5.29
CA ALA A 33 -7.11 -6.39 5.96
C ALA A 33 -7.94 -7.45 5.21
N MET A 34 -7.43 -8.04 4.12
CA MET A 34 -8.19 -9.03 3.36
C MET A 34 -8.33 -10.35 4.16
N PRO A 35 -9.57 -10.83 4.41
CA PRO A 35 -9.80 -12.06 5.17
C PRO A 35 -9.38 -13.30 4.40
N ALA A 36 -9.25 -14.41 5.13
CA ALA A 36 -9.00 -15.73 4.57
C ALA A 36 -10.11 -16.16 3.60
N PRO A 37 -9.80 -16.84 2.50
CA PRO A 37 -10.82 -17.51 1.69
C PRO A 37 -11.58 -18.55 2.53
N PRO A 38 -12.91 -18.64 2.43
CA PRO A 38 -13.68 -19.61 3.20
C PRO A 38 -13.29 -21.03 2.79
N VAL A 39 -12.90 -21.85 3.77
CA VAL A 39 -12.55 -23.26 3.54
C VAL A 39 -13.84 -24.06 3.34
N ARG A 40 -13.91 -24.82 2.24
CA ARG A 40 -15.05 -25.71 1.98
C ARG A 40 -14.88 -26.99 2.80
N ARG A 41 -15.82 -27.28 3.69
CA ARG A 41 -15.86 -28.55 4.44
C ARG A 41 -16.25 -29.71 3.54
N ALA A 42 -15.90 -30.93 3.96
CA ALA A 42 -16.26 -32.19 3.30
C ALA A 42 -17.79 -32.38 3.17
N ASP A 43 -18.57 -31.74 4.05
CA ASP A 43 -20.04 -31.70 4.06
C ASP A 43 -20.64 -30.73 3.02
N GLY A 44 -19.80 -30.07 2.20
CA GLY A 44 -20.24 -29.11 1.18
C GLY A 44 -20.63 -27.73 1.71
N THR A 45 -20.71 -27.58 3.04
CA THR A 45 -20.85 -26.29 3.73
C THR A 45 -19.52 -25.52 3.75
N PHE A 46 -19.59 -24.20 3.79
CA PHE A 46 -18.41 -23.36 4.02
C PHE A 46 -18.18 -23.25 5.52
N GLU A 47 -16.91 -23.31 5.95
CA GLU A 47 -16.54 -23.04 7.33
C GLU A 47 -17.07 -21.66 7.73
N PRO A 48 -17.85 -21.54 8.82
CA PRO A 48 -18.29 -20.24 9.31
C PRO A 48 -17.05 -19.37 9.54
N ASN A 49 -17.11 -18.10 9.14
CA ASN A 49 -16.11 -17.14 9.60
C ASN A 49 -16.04 -17.27 11.14
N GLY A 50 -14.82 -17.24 11.69
CA GLY A 50 -14.57 -17.41 13.12
C GLY A 50 -15.43 -16.49 13.99
N PRO A 51 -15.42 -16.67 15.33
CA PRO A 51 -16.23 -15.89 16.25
C PRO A 51 -16.25 -14.40 15.88
N SER A 52 -17.42 -13.77 15.97
CA SER A 52 -17.52 -12.32 15.82
C SER A 52 -16.48 -11.65 16.73
N ARG A 53 -15.96 -10.49 16.30
CA ARG A 53 -14.88 -9.75 16.99
C ARG A 53 -15.35 -9.11 18.32
N ASP A 54 -15.97 -9.86 19.20
CA ASP A 54 -16.34 -9.46 20.55
C ASP A 54 -15.53 -10.15 21.66
N ASP A 55 -14.64 -11.09 21.30
CA ASP A 55 -13.69 -11.71 22.24
C ASP A 55 -12.39 -10.89 22.30
N GLU A 56 -12.06 -10.38 23.49
CA GLU A 56 -10.88 -9.54 23.79
C GLU A 56 -9.57 -10.33 23.94
N ASP A 57 -9.58 -11.61 23.56
CA ASP A 57 -8.40 -12.44 23.34
C ASP A 57 -8.01 -12.35 21.85
N ASP A 58 -7.33 -11.24 21.49
CA ASP A 58 -6.80 -10.95 20.15
C ASP A 58 -5.58 -11.83 19.86
N ASP A 59 -5.85 -13.12 19.64
CA ASP A 59 -4.95 -14.00 18.93
C ASP A 59 -4.70 -13.33 17.57
N VAL A 60 -3.49 -12.82 17.35
CA VAL A 60 -3.04 -12.41 16.02
C VAL A 60 -3.05 -13.66 15.14
N ASP A 61 -4.20 -13.96 14.56
CA ASP A 61 -4.44 -15.09 13.67
C ASP A 61 -3.70 -14.81 12.35
N ASP A 62 -2.38 -15.03 12.37
CA ASP A 62 -1.51 -15.05 11.19
C ASP A 62 -1.91 -16.17 10.19
N LEU A 63 -2.86 -17.03 10.57
CA LEU A 63 -3.19 -18.29 9.91
C LEU A 63 -4.21 -18.20 8.76
N GLY A 64 -4.71 -17.02 8.40
CA GLY A 64 -5.76 -16.87 7.39
C GLY A 64 -5.36 -16.16 6.10
N ARG A 65 -4.32 -15.33 6.12
CA ARG A 65 -4.14 -14.34 5.06
C ARG A 65 -3.58 -14.95 3.79
N PRO A 66 -4.28 -14.83 2.63
CA PRO A 66 -3.80 -15.49 1.43
C PRO A 66 -2.47 -14.87 0.98
N ARG A 67 -1.49 -15.73 0.65
CA ARG A 67 -0.11 -15.32 0.29
C ARG A 67 -0.05 -14.25 -0.80
N TRP A 68 -1.03 -14.25 -1.70
CA TRP A 68 -1.14 -13.25 -2.77
C TRP A 68 -1.47 -11.85 -2.23
N ALA A 69 -2.25 -11.73 -1.14
CA ALA A 69 -2.58 -10.46 -0.52
C ALA A 69 -1.36 -9.86 0.22
N THR A 70 -0.55 -10.70 0.86
CA THR A 70 0.72 -10.26 1.46
C THR A 70 1.72 -9.83 0.39
N ALA A 71 1.83 -10.59 -0.70
CA ALA A 71 2.67 -10.21 -1.83
C ALA A 71 2.22 -8.87 -2.44
N ALA A 72 0.92 -8.68 -2.66
CA ALA A 72 0.36 -7.43 -3.19
C ALA A 72 0.62 -6.23 -2.27
N ALA A 73 0.49 -6.41 -0.95
CA ALA A 73 0.82 -5.37 0.02
C ALA A 73 2.30 -4.98 -0.03
N ASN A 74 3.21 -5.96 -0.05
CA ASN A 74 4.65 -5.70 -0.14
C ASN A 74 5.03 -4.99 -1.44
N VAL A 75 4.41 -5.36 -2.56
CA VAL A 75 4.58 -4.65 -3.84
C VAL A 75 4.12 -3.20 -3.73
N CYS A 76 2.97 -2.95 -3.08
CA CYS A 76 2.46 -1.59 -2.88
C CYS A 76 3.43 -0.72 -2.06
N PHE A 77 4.00 -1.27 -0.98
CA PHE A 77 4.98 -0.55 -0.17
C PHE A 77 6.29 -0.31 -0.93
N GLY A 78 6.76 -1.30 -1.70
CA GLY A 78 7.93 -1.15 -2.55
C GLY A 78 7.75 -0.07 -3.62
N LEU A 79 6.60 -0.05 -4.30
CA LEU A 79 6.26 0.97 -5.30
C LEU A 79 6.14 2.37 -4.67
N SER A 80 5.63 2.46 -3.44
CA SER A 80 5.56 3.72 -2.69
C SER A 80 6.97 4.27 -2.41
N ALA A 81 7.89 3.44 -1.91
CA ALA A 81 9.28 3.82 -1.71
C ALA A 81 9.96 4.26 -3.01
N LEU A 82 9.74 3.52 -4.12
CA LEU A 82 10.24 3.89 -5.43
C LEU A 82 9.69 5.24 -5.91
N CYS A 83 8.40 5.50 -5.70
CA CYS A 83 7.78 6.77 -6.06
C CYS A 83 8.39 7.96 -5.30
N VAL A 84 8.71 7.78 -4.01
CA VAL A 84 9.43 8.79 -3.22
C VAL A 84 10.81 9.06 -3.80
N LEU A 85 11.57 8.00 -4.15
CA LEU A 85 12.90 8.15 -4.76
C LEU A 85 12.84 8.91 -6.09
N VAL A 86 11.83 8.63 -6.92
CA VAL A 86 11.59 9.35 -8.17
C VAL A 86 11.22 10.81 -7.91
N GLY A 87 10.36 11.09 -6.93
CA GLY A 87 10.02 12.46 -6.54
C GLY A 87 11.23 13.28 -6.08
N ILE A 88 12.09 12.68 -5.24
CA ILE A 88 13.35 13.30 -4.80
C ILE A 88 14.27 13.58 -6.00
N TYR A 89 14.42 12.60 -6.90
CA TYR A 89 15.24 12.73 -8.10
C TYR A 89 14.78 13.87 -9.01
N LEU A 90 13.47 14.06 -9.18
CA LEU A 90 12.89 15.13 -9.99
C LEU A 90 12.96 16.52 -9.34
N ILE A 91 12.90 16.60 -7.99
CA ILE A 91 12.98 17.88 -7.27
C ILE A 91 14.41 18.41 -7.19
N VAL A 92 15.41 17.53 -7.07
CA VAL A 92 16.82 17.93 -6.90
C VAL A 92 17.48 18.12 -8.28
N PRO A 93 17.74 19.36 -8.74
CA PRO A 93 18.25 19.60 -10.08
C PRO A 93 19.66 19.03 -10.32
N ALA A 94 20.45 18.89 -9.25
CA ALA A 94 21.77 18.26 -9.31
C ALA A 94 21.72 16.76 -9.61
N LEU A 95 20.58 16.09 -9.36
CA LEU A 95 20.38 14.68 -9.65
C LEU A 95 19.76 14.48 -11.04
N HIS A 96 19.00 15.44 -11.56
CA HIS A 96 18.42 15.43 -12.91
C HIS A 96 19.03 16.52 -13.82
N PRO A 97 20.29 16.38 -14.27
CA PRO A 97 21.06 17.45 -14.92
C PRO A 97 20.75 17.69 -16.41
N TRP A 98 19.68 17.11 -16.95
CA TRP A 98 19.28 17.23 -18.36
C TRP A 98 18.07 18.15 -18.52
#